data_AF-A0A7W7ZGJ3-F1
#
_entry.id   AF-A0A7W7ZGJ3-F1
#
_cell.length_a   1.000
_cell.length_b   1.000
_cell.length_c   1.000
_cell.angle_alpha   90.00
_cell.angle_beta   90.00
_cell.angle_gamma   90.00
#
_symmetry.space_group_name_H-M   'P 1'
#
loop_
_entity.id
_entity.type
_entity.pdbx_description
1 polymer ?
#
loop_
_entity_poly.entity_id
_entity_poly.type
_entity_poly.pdbx_seq_one_letter_code
_entity_poly.pdbx_strand_id
1 'polypeptide(L)'
;MNGRRQLRAILVSVAVLALQCPARPLGLAQMQTGSGASTMGTGTGRTGRHSLDDDMDPHQNLPESYARMQNTERQKRLVSDTERLLNLTSQLKASIASSGGEALTPDMLRQMDEIEKLARSVKNKMRN
;
A
#
# COMPACT_ATOMS: atom_id res chain seq x y z
N MET A 1 -11.18 13.45 -0.81
CA MET A 1 -11.33 12.00 -1.16
C MET A 1 -10.33 11.56 -2.23
N ASN A 2 -9.02 11.83 -2.04
CA ASN A 2 -8.00 11.62 -3.09
C ASN A 2 -7.01 10.47 -2.80
N GLY A 3 -6.95 9.93 -1.58
CA GLY A 3 -5.99 8.87 -1.22
C GLY A 3 -6.30 7.50 -1.83
N ARG A 4 -7.58 7.16 -2.03
CA ARG A 4 -7.98 5.86 -2.63
C ARG A 4 -7.73 5.81 -4.14
N ARG A 5 -7.66 6.96 -4.81
CA ARG A 5 -7.34 7.06 -6.25
C ARG A 5 -5.83 6.91 -6.49
N GLN A 6 -5.00 7.46 -5.59
CA GLN A 6 -3.54 7.32 -5.62
C GLN A 6 -3.10 5.86 -5.39
N LEU A 7 -3.73 5.15 -4.45
CA LEU A 7 -3.44 3.74 -4.18
C LEU A 7 -3.79 2.83 -5.38
N ARG A 8 -4.89 3.11 -6.08
CA ARG A 8 -5.22 2.40 -7.33
C ARG A 8 -4.25 2.75 -8.47
N ALA A 9 -3.84 4.01 -8.59
CA ALA A 9 -2.88 4.44 -9.60
C ALA A 9 -1.50 3.78 -9.43
N ILE A 10 -1.02 3.62 -8.19
CA ILE A 10 0.26 2.96 -7.89
C ILE A 10 0.18 1.44 -8.11
N LEU A 11 -0.95 0.81 -7.79
CA LEU A 11 -1.10 -0.64 -7.95
C LEU A 11 -1.27 -1.04 -9.43
N VAL A 12 -1.87 -0.16 -10.25
CA VAL A 12 -1.93 -0.34 -11.70
C VAL A 12 -0.58 -0.04 -12.38
N SER A 13 0.20 0.93 -11.89
CA SER A 13 1.51 1.24 -12.51
C SER A 13 2.56 0.14 -12.31
N VAL A 14 2.56 -0.56 -11.17
CA VAL A 14 3.48 -1.69 -10.92
C VAL A 14 3.08 -2.94 -11.72
N ALA A 15 1.78 -3.18 -11.93
CA ALA A 15 1.32 -4.33 -12.72
C ALA A 15 1.54 -4.16 -14.24
N VAL A 16 1.61 -2.92 -14.75
CA VAL A 16 1.83 -2.63 -16.18
C VAL A 16 3.32 -2.60 -16.55
N LEU A 17 4.24 -2.39 -15.60
CA LEU A 17 5.67 -2.25 -15.91
C LEU A 17 6.43 -3.58 -16.12
N ALA A 18 5.83 -4.73 -15.82
CA ALA A 18 6.49 -6.04 -15.91
C ALA A 18 6.11 -6.88 -17.14
N LEU A 19 5.30 -6.35 -18.07
CA LEU A 19 4.79 -7.14 -19.21
C LEU A 19 4.89 -6.46 -20.59
N GLN A 20 5.77 -5.47 -20.80
CA GLN A 20 5.99 -4.89 -22.13
C GLN A 20 7.47 -4.67 -22.46
N CYS A 21 8.17 -5.76 -22.79
CA CYS A 21 9.18 -5.73 -23.85
C CYS A 21 8.47 -6.16 -25.14
N PRO A 22 8.29 -5.24 -26.10
CA PRO A 22 9.00 -5.45 -27.35
C PRO A 22 9.66 -4.17 -27.87
N ALA A 23 10.92 -4.34 -28.25
CA ALA A 23 11.66 -3.42 -29.08
C ALA A 23 10.80 -2.91 -30.25
N ARG A 24 10.69 -1.59 -30.40
CA ARG A 24 10.28 -0.95 -31.66
C ARG A 24 11.24 0.20 -31.99
N PRO A 25 11.74 0.26 -33.25
CA PRO A 25 12.87 1.08 -33.64
C PRO A 25 12.47 2.53 -33.99
N LEU A 26 13.49 3.37 -34.11
CA LEU A 26 13.47 4.76 -34.60
C LEU A 26 12.52 4.96 -35.79
N GLY A 27 11.59 5.90 -35.63
CA GLY A 27 10.81 6.50 -36.71
C GLY A 27 10.53 7.97 -36.40
N LEU A 28 11.11 8.86 -37.22
CA LEU A 28 10.75 10.28 -37.35
C LEU A 28 9.24 10.43 -37.59
N ALA A 29 8.54 11.32 -36.87
CA ALA A 29 7.60 12.29 -37.45
C ALA A 29 6.74 13.05 -36.42
N GLN A 30 6.78 14.38 -36.59
CA GLN A 30 5.69 15.36 -36.50
C GLN A 30 4.88 15.61 -35.21
N MET A 31 5.23 16.76 -34.63
CA MET A 31 4.38 17.85 -34.13
C MET A 31 2.99 18.03 -34.80
N GLN A 32 1.95 18.24 -33.98
CA GLN A 32 0.76 19.11 -34.19
C GLN A 32 -0.05 19.16 -32.88
N THR A 33 -0.06 20.26 -32.11
CA THR A 33 -0.97 21.42 -32.20
C THR A 33 -2.43 21.07 -32.51
N GLY A 34 -3.29 21.21 -31.51
CA GLY A 34 -4.75 21.17 -31.65
C GLY A 34 -5.42 21.88 -30.48
N SER A 35 -5.68 23.18 -30.64
CA SER A 35 -6.53 24.01 -29.78
C SER A 35 -8.02 23.73 -30.05
N GLY A 36 -8.84 23.83 -29.00
CA GLY A 36 -10.31 23.91 -29.05
C GLY A 36 -10.91 23.15 -27.87
N ALA A 37 -11.87 23.63 -27.08
CA ALA A 37 -12.67 24.83 -27.17
C ALA A 37 -13.15 25.23 -25.76
N SER A 38 -13.48 26.51 -25.67
CA SER A 38 -13.93 27.27 -24.52
C SER A 38 -15.23 26.76 -23.91
N THR A 39 -15.30 26.68 -22.59
CA THR A 39 -16.57 26.85 -21.86
C THR A 39 -16.42 28.04 -20.93
N MET A 40 -17.07 29.14 -21.33
CA MET A 40 -17.33 30.31 -20.50
C MET A 40 -18.23 29.93 -19.32
N GLY A 41 -17.79 30.27 -18.12
CA GLY A 41 -18.60 30.31 -16.91
C GLY A 41 -18.25 31.60 -16.15
N THR A 42 -19.05 32.63 -16.38
CA THR A 42 -19.04 33.94 -15.73
C THR A 42 -19.26 33.85 -14.22
N GLY A 43 -18.55 34.66 -13.42
CA GLY A 43 -18.87 34.86 -12.01
C GLY A 43 -17.84 35.64 -11.19
N THR A 44 -17.74 36.94 -11.44
CA THR A 44 -17.52 38.02 -10.44
C THR A 44 -16.59 37.77 -9.23
N GLY A 45 -15.44 38.46 -9.20
CA GLY A 45 -14.60 38.57 -8.01
C GLY A 45 -13.49 39.61 -8.17
N ARG A 46 -13.69 40.78 -7.57
CA ARG A 46 -12.87 42.00 -7.67
C ARG A 46 -11.44 41.83 -7.15
N THR A 47 -10.56 42.59 -7.79
CA THR A 47 -9.25 43.09 -7.35
C THR A 47 -9.07 43.26 -5.84
N GLY A 48 -7.98 42.73 -5.31
CA GLY A 48 -7.50 42.99 -3.96
C GLY A 48 -6.11 42.39 -3.74
N ARG A 49 -5.08 43.13 -4.17
CA ARG A 49 -3.67 42.89 -3.83
C ARG A 49 -3.45 43.44 -2.41
N HIS A 50 -3.24 42.56 -1.44
CA HIS A 50 -2.70 42.84 -0.10
C HIS A 50 -1.82 41.63 0.22
N SER A 51 -0.50 41.77 0.04
CA SER A 51 0.48 41.87 1.12
C SER A 51 0.66 40.56 1.88
N LEU A 52 1.83 39.96 1.62
CA LEU A 52 2.68 39.22 2.54
C LEU A 52 2.15 39.22 3.98
N ASP A 53 1.59 38.10 4.41
CA ASP A 53 1.58 37.56 5.77
C ASP A 53 1.02 36.13 5.64
N ASP A 54 1.80 35.26 4.99
CA ASP A 54 1.61 33.81 5.04
C ASP A 54 2.07 33.37 6.44
N ASP A 55 1.27 33.69 7.46
CA ASP A 55 1.35 33.11 8.79
C ASP A 55 1.05 31.60 8.65
N MET A 56 2.07 30.86 8.24
CA MET A 56 2.11 29.40 8.25
C MET A 56 2.01 28.94 9.70
N ASP A 57 0.79 28.80 10.18
CA ASP A 57 0.43 28.28 11.48
C ASP A 57 1.10 26.90 11.67
N PRO A 58 2.17 26.78 12.50
CA PRO A 58 2.96 25.55 12.60
C PRO A 58 2.15 24.36 13.14
N HIS A 59 0.95 24.62 13.66
CA HIS A 59 0.08 23.65 14.31
C HIS A 59 -0.76 22.80 13.35
N GLN A 60 -0.85 23.12 12.05
CA GLN A 60 -1.74 22.40 11.13
C GLN A 60 -1.15 21.11 10.54
N ASN A 61 0.18 20.93 10.55
CA ASN A 61 0.86 19.79 9.92
C ASN A 61 1.27 18.65 10.89
N LEU A 62 1.16 18.86 12.20
CA LEU A 62 1.45 17.83 13.21
C LEU A 62 0.53 16.58 13.12
N PRO A 63 -0.79 16.70 12.89
CA PRO A 63 -1.68 15.54 12.88
C PRO A 63 -1.40 14.58 11.71
N GLU A 64 -1.04 15.12 10.54
CA GLU A 64 -0.85 14.32 9.33
C GLU A 64 0.42 13.47 9.37
N SER A 65 1.52 14.05 9.85
CA SER A 65 2.80 13.34 9.97
C SER A 65 2.69 12.19 10.98
N TYR A 66 1.99 12.40 12.10
CA TYR A 66 1.74 11.38 13.11
C TYR A 66 0.89 10.22 12.59
N ALA A 67 -0.19 10.52 11.85
CA ALA A 67 -1.04 9.49 11.25
C ALA A 67 -0.28 8.61 10.23
N ARG A 68 0.62 9.19 9.43
CA ARG A 68 1.45 8.43 8.47
C ARG A 68 2.43 7.49 9.16
N MET A 69 3.04 7.92 10.26
CA MET A 69 3.95 7.08 11.05
C MET A 69 3.22 5.87 11.64
N GLN A 70 2.02 6.07 12.20
CA GLN A 70 1.22 4.97 12.77
C GLN A 70 0.79 3.93 11.72
N ASN A 71 0.38 4.37 10.53
CA ASN A 71 0.03 3.45 9.44
C ASN A 71 1.23 2.61 8.99
N THR A 72 2.40 3.23 8.90
CA THR A 72 3.65 2.55 8.52
C THR A 72 4.04 1.51 9.57
N GLU A 73 3.96 1.86 10.85
CA GLU A 73 4.26 0.96 11.95
C GLU A 73 3.29 -0.24 12.00
N ARG A 74 1.99 0.02 11.77
CA ARG A 74 0.99 -1.05 11.64
C ARG A 74 1.33 -1.99 10.48
N GLN A 75 1.68 -1.45 9.32
CA GLN A 75 2.04 -2.24 8.15
C GLN A 75 3.28 -3.11 8.42
N LYS A 76 4.33 -2.55 9.04
CA LYS A 76 5.53 -3.31 9.42
C LYS A 76 5.19 -4.49 10.34
N ARG A 77 4.34 -4.26 11.34
CA ARG A 77 3.89 -5.32 12.26
C ARG A 77 3.08 -6.40 11.56
N LEU A 78 2.18 -6.00 10.66
CA LEU A 78 1.41 -6.95 9.86
C LEU A 78 2.30 -7.82 8.97
N VAL A 79 3.26 -7.21 8.26
CA VAL A 79 4.23 -7.94 7.43
C VAL A 79 5.02 -8.93 8.27
N SER A 80 5.61 -8.46 9.38
CA SER A 80 6.40 -9.32 10.27
C SER A 80 5.59 -10.49 10.84
N ASP A 81 4.34 -10.26 11.27
CA ASP A 81 3.48 -11.33 11.74
C ASP A 81 3.13 -12.30 10.61
N THR A 82 2.84 -11.84 9.39
CA THR A 82 2.56 -12.75 8.26
C THR A 82 3.76 -13.59 7.85
N GLU A 83 4.97 -13.04 7.92
CA GLU A 83 6.22 -13.77 7.67
C GLU A 83 6.42 -14.88 8.72
N ARG A 84 6.19 -14.57 10.00
CA ARG A 84 6.24 -15.57 11.08
C ARG A 84 5.20 -16.67 10.87
N LEU A 85 3.98 -16.31 10.47
CA LEU A 85 2.91 -17.26 10.18
C LEU A 85 3.33 -18.24 9.07
N LEU A 86 3.87 -17.69 7.98
CA LEU A 86 4.33 -18.47 6.84
C LEU A 86 5.46 -19.43 7.25
N ASN A 87 6.39 -18.95 8.07
CA ASN A 87 7.53 -19.75 8.54
C ASN A 87 7.06 -20.91 9.42
N LEU A 88 6.27 -20.65 10.47
CA LEU A 88 5.75 -21.69 11.35
C LEU A 88 4.91 -22.73 10.61
N THR A 89 4.07 -22.28 9.68
CA THR A 89 3.26 -23.19 8.85
C THR A 89 4.14 -24.06 7.96
N SER A 90 5.21 -23.50 7.39
CA SER A 90 6.16 -24.24 6.56
C SER A 90 6.95 -25.27 7.38
N GLN A 91 7.39 -24.89 8.58
CA GLN A 91 8.04 -25.81 9.52
C GLN A 91 7.12 -26.97 9.91
N LEU A 92 5.88 -26.67 10.30
CA LEU A 92 4.91 -27.69 10.67
C LEU A 92 4.65 -28.65 9.51
N LYS A 93 4.50 -28.12 8.28
CA LYS A 93 4.35 -28.94 7.07
C LYS A 93 5.55 -29.88 6.87
N ALA A 94 6.77 -29.38 7.04
CA ALA A 94 7.99 -30.19 6.90
C ALA A 94 8.09 -31.26 8.00
N SER A 95 7.74 -30.92 9.24
CA SER A 95 7.68 -31.86 10.36
C SER A 95 6.67 -32.98 10.09
N ILE A 96 5.48 -32.64 9.57
CA ILE A 96 4.44 -33.63 9.24
C ILE A 96 4.92 -34.57 8.13
N ALA A 97 5.53 -34.03 7.07
CA ALA A 97 6.10 -34.82 5.99
C ALA A 97 7.22 -35.76 6.47
N SER A 98 8.02 -35.32 7.43
CA SER A 98 9.14 -36.10 7.98
C SER A 98 8.68 -37.18 8.97
N SER A 99 7.59 -36.93 9.71
CA SER A 99 7.05 -37.86 10.72
C SER A 99 6.21 -39.00 10.13
N GLY A 100 6.08 -39.09 8.79
CA GLY A 100 5.30 -40.14 8.13
C GLY A 100 3.78 -40.03 8.30
N GLY A 101 3.27 -38.92 8.85
CA GLY A 101 1.83 -38.65 8.96
C GLY A 101 1.05 -39.45 10.02
N GLU A 102 1.63 -40.47 10.65
CA GLU A 102 0.91 -41.34 11.60
C GLU A 102 0.81 -40.79 13.03
N ALA A 103 1.67 -39.86 13.44
CA ALA A 103 1.64 -39.31 14.78
C ALA A 103 1.92 -37.80 14.81
N LEU A 104 1.05 -37.04 15.47
CA LEU A 104 1.31 -35.65 15.83
C LEU A 104 2.12 -35.62 17.12
N THR A 105 3.35 -35.11 17.05
CA THR A 105 4.19 -34.95 18.24
C THR A 105 3.67 -33.79 19.11
N PRO A 106 3.97 -33.78 20.42
CA PRO A 106 3.61 -32.67 21.30
C PRO A 106 4.13 -31.31 20.80
N ASP A 107 5.28 -31.29 20.13
CA ASP A 107 5.86 -30.07 19.57
C ASP A 107 5.08 -29.59 18.34
N MET A 108 4.57 -30.48 17.49
CA MET A 108 3.67 -30.11 16.39
C MET A 108 2.38 -29.47 16.91
N LEU A 109 1.81 -30.02 18.00
CA LEU A 109 0.60 -29.45 18.62
C LEU A 109 0.85 -28.03 19.14
N ARG A 110 2.00 -27.80 19.78
CA ARG A 110 2.40 -26.45 20.22
C ARG A 110 2.57 -25.49 19.04
N GLN A 111 3.17 -25.95 17.94
CA GLN A 111 3.31 -25.16 16.72
C GLN A 111 1.94 -24.81 16.13
N MET A 112 0.97 -25.74 16.14
CA MET A 112 -0.40 -25.48 15.68
C MET A 112 -1.10 -24.42 16.53
N ASP A 113 -0.98 -24.48 17.86
CA ASP A 113 -1.53 -23.48 18.78
C ASP A 113 -0.93 -22.08 18.53
N GLU A 114 0.36 -22.01 18.26
CA GLU A 114 1.05 -20.76 17.95
C GLU A 114 0.57 -20.18 16.61
N ILE A 115 0.44 -21.03 15.58
CA ILE A 115 -0.12 -20.66 14.28
C ILE A 115 -1.55 -20.13 14.45
N GLU A 116 -2.40 -20.78 15.24
CA GLU A 116 -3.77 -20.31 15.47
C GLU A 116 -3.79 -18.92 16.12
N LYS A 117 -3.03 -18.74 17.20
CA LYS A 117 -2.94 -17.45 17.92
C LYS A 117 -2.46 -16.34 17.00
N LEU A 118 -1.43 -16.62 16.21
CA LEU A 118 -0.82 -15.65 15.33
C LEU A 118 -1.73 -15.31 14.14
N ALA A 119 -2.41 -16.31 13.56
CA ALA A 119 -3.41 -16.10 12.52
C ALA A 119 -4.59 -15.24 13.00
N ARG A 120 -5.09 -15.47 14.22
CA ARG A 120 -6.13 -14.63 14.84
C ARG A 120 -5.63 -13.19 15.07
N SER A 121 -4.39 -13.04 15.55
CA SER A 121 -3.75 -11.74 15.74
C SER A 121 -3.63 -10.96 14.43
N VAL A 122 -3.12 -11.58 13.37
CA VAL A 122 -3.02 -10.99 12.02
C VAL A 122 -4.39 -10.56 11.52
N LYS A 123 -5.40 -11.44 11.58
CA LYS A 123 -6.76 -11.13 11.17
C LYS A 123 -7.33 -9.90 11.90
N ASN A 124 -7.14 -9.85 13.22
CA ASN A 124 -7.61 -8.71 14.02
C ASN A 124 -6.88 -7.41 13.67
N LYS A 125 -5.56 -7.46 13.50
CA LYS A 125 -4.73 -6.30 13.10
C LYS A 125 -5.04 -5.82 11.67
N MET A 126 -5.52 -6.70 10.78
CA MET A 126 -5.97 -6.30 9.43
C MET A 126 -7.33 -5.61 9.44
N ARG A 127 -8.20 -5.96 10.39
CA ARG A 127 -9.54 -5.36 10.51
C ARG A 127 -9.52 -3.96 11.12
N ASN A 128 -8.60 -3.72 12.05
CA ASN A 128 -8.50 -2.47 12.82
C ASN A 128 -7.44 -1.55 12.21
#